data_AF-A0A3A4W3U6-F1
#
_entry.id   AF-A0A3A4W3U6-F1
#
_cell.length_a   1.000
_cell.length_b   1.000
_cell.length_c   1.000
_cell.angle_alpha   90.00
_cell.angle_beta   90.00
_cell.angle_gamma   90.00
#
_symmetry.space_group_name_H-M   'P 1'
#
loop_
_entity.id
_entity.type
_entity.pdbx_description
1 polymer ?
#
loop_
_entity_poly.entity_id
_entity_poly.type
_entity_poly.pdbx_seq_one_letter_code
_entity_poly.pdbx_strand_id
1 'polypeptide(L)'
;MSRLKDLIKTVLIAACLISAAGCGSKNGASLVDPETGEHSENWIAGHNTSHDGSNTCESCHGEDLSGGIAPSCTTTCHMENADSVHPASWTGTAILREHGGYVNANGTDKCANQYCHGASLAGVAGSGPSCTLCHALPFTGINCTGCHGYPPSGAQHPDTAGKHAEHTALANVDCDTCHAGAGNGTTNHYNGAVEVALNAAFNSKSGEASFDAGSRTCSNISCHGGPRTQTQDQGNRSAPVSTSAQTPDWLNSVIDVDSQCTLCHVYGTDAADPEYNSYYSGQHRFHVYVQDISCTNCHDTGNLANHFTNLDTPELSNPIATIRTDVFYLSGDCTNLCHGLKTW
;
A
#
# COMPACT_ATOMS: atom_id res chain seq x y z
N MET A 1 51.13 -60.37 50.74
CA MET A 1 50.95 -60.08 49.30
C MET A 1 49.56 -60.41 48.75
N SER A 2 48.81 -61.42 49.24
CA SER A 2 47.47 -61.70 48.69
C SER A 2 46.40 -60.65 49.09
N ARG A 3 46.40 -60.17 50.34
CA ARG A 3 45.41 -59.19 50.83
C ARG A 3 45.45 -57.82 50.12
N LEU A 4 46.58 -57.43 49.53
CA LEU A 4 46.69 -56.18 48.77
C LEU A 4 46.09 -56.31 47.36
N LYS A 5 46.15 -57.50 46.76
CA LYS A 5 45.54 -57.78 45.44
C LYS A 5 44.02 -57.83 45.54
N ASP A 6 43.51 -58.34 46.66
CA ASP A 6 42.06 -58.37 46.91
C ASP A 6 41.51 -56.96 47.15
N LEU A 7 42.22 -56.12 47.91
CA LEU A 7 41.82 -54.72 48.14
C LEU A 7 41.83 -53.89 46.84
N ILE A 8 42.84 -54.06 45.98
CA ILE A 8 42.91 -53.37 44.69
C ILE A 8 41.79 -53.82 43.74
N LYS A 9 41.45 -55.12 43.73
CA LYS A 9 40.30 -55.61 42.96
C LYS A 9 38.98 -55.05 43.47
N THR A 10 38.78 -54.99 44.79
CA THR A 10 37.54 -54.42 45.37
C THR A 10 37.43 -52.92 45.09
N VAL A 11 38.52 -52.16 45.16
CA VAL A 11 38.52 -50.72 44.84
C VAL A 11 38.31 -50.47 43.35
N LEU A 12 38.88 -51.28 42.46
CA LEU A 12 38.65 -51.15 41.00
C LEU A 12 37.21 -51.54 40.60
N ILE A 13 36.63 -52.58 41.23
CA ILE A 13 35.24 -52.96 40.99
C ILE A 13 34.27 -51.90 41.55
N ALA A 14 34.57 -51.33 42.73
CA ALA A 14 33.79 -50.22 43.28
C ALA A 14 33.90 -48.95 42.42
N ALA A 15 35.09 -48.64 41.88
CA ALA A 15 35.29 -47.50 40.99
C ALA A 15 34.55 -47.67 39.64
N CYS A 16 34.49 -48.88 39.09
CA CYS A 16 33.68 -49.18 37.89
C CYS A 16 32.16 -49.19 38.16
N LEU A 17 31.72 -49.46 39.40
CA LEU A 17 30.30 -49.40 39.76
C LEU A 17 29.83 -47.96 40.02
N ILE A 18 30.74 -47.05 40.41
CA ILE A 18 30.42 -45.63 40.59
C ILE A 18 30.28 -44.90 39.25
N SER A 19 30.98 -45.33 38.19
CA SER A 19 30.81 -44.79 36.84
C SER A 19 29.55 -45.29 36.10
N ALA A 20 28.85 -46.30 36.64
CA ALA A 20 27.58 -46.79 36.11
C ALA A 20 26.34 -46.25 36.87
N ALA A 21 26.54 -45.53 37.99
CA ALA A 21 25.47 -44.97 38.81
C ALA A 21 25.07 -43.53 38.44
N GLY A 22 25.60 -43.01 37.32
CA GLY A 22 25.33 -41.65 36.84
C GLY A 22 24.04 -41.49 36.03
N CYS A 23 23.27 -42.56 35.76
CA CYS A 23 21.97 -42.42 35.12
C CYS A 23 20.95 -41.91 36.15
N GLY A 24 20.79 -40.58 36.19
CA GLY A 24 19.69 -39.93 36.89
C GLY A 24 18.35 -40.55 36.49
N SER A 25 17.50 -40.82 37.47
CA SER A 25 16.13 -41.28 37.25
C SER A 25 15.39 -40.36 36.28
N LYS A 26 14.48 -40.93 35.44
CA LYS A 26 13.57 -40.21 34.53
C LYS A 26 13.03 -38.96 35.23
N ASN A 27 13.59 -37.80 34.91
CA ASN A 27 13.02 -36.53 35.31
C ASN A 27 11.95 -36.23 34.23
N GLY A 28 10.75 -35.79 34.63
CA GLY A 28 9.65 -35.49 33.69
C GLY A 28 9.89 -34.25 32.80
N ALA A 29 11.06 -33.63 32.92
CA ALA A 29 11.58 -32.51 32.12
C ALA A 29 12.78 -32.93 31.23
N SER A 30 13.09 -34.23 31.11
CA SER A 30 14.17 -34.70 30.25
C SER A 30 13.75 -34.55 28.79
N LEU A 31 14.43 -33.68 28.05
CA LEU A 31 14.20 -33.43 26.63
C LEU A 31 14.66 -34.59 25.73
N VAL A 32 15.36 -35.56 26.31
CA VAL A 32 15.95 -36.72 25.64
C VAL A 32 15.41 -37.99 26.30
N ASP A 33 14.94 -38.91 25.48
CA ASP A 33 14.56 -40.26 25.87
C ASP A 33 15.83 -41.05 26.22
N PRO A 34 15.96 -41.54 27.47
CA PRO A 34 17.16 -42.25 27.90
C PRO A 34 17.36 -43.63 27.24
N GLU A 35 16.34 -44.18 26.57
CA GLU A 35 16.40 -45.49 25.91
C GLU A 35 16.85 -45.35 24.45
N THR A 36 16.46 -44.27 23.76
CA THR A 36 16.84 -44.04 22.35
C THR A 36 17.97 -43.04 22.18
N GLY A 37 18.20 -42.17 23.17
CA GLY A 37 19.11 -41.02 23.03
C GLY A 37 18.56 -39.93 22.10
N GLU A 38 17.29 -40.01 21.72
CA GLU A 38 16.62 -39.05 20.84
C GLU A 38 15.67 -38.16 21.64
N HIS A 39 15.20 -37.07 21.05
CA HIS A 39 14.16 -36.27 21.69
C HIS A 39 12.85 -37.07 21.84
N SER A 40 12.10 -36.80 22.90
CA SER A 40 10.78 -37.40 23.10
C SER A 40 9.85 -37.12 21.92
N GLU A 41 8.90 -38.01 21.65
CA GLU A 41 7.83 -37.76 20.66
C GLU A 41 7.21 -36.37 20.87
N ASN A 42 6.99 -35.64 19.78
CA ASN A 42 6.47 -34.27 19.76
C ASN A 42 7.35 -33.20 20.43
N TRP A 43 8.64 -33.45 20.66
CA TRP A 43 9.58 -32.43 21.15
C TRP A 43 9.48 -31.08 20.40
N ILE A 44 9.29 -31.10 19.08
CA ILE A 44 9.15 -29.89 18.25
C ILE A 44 8.00 -28.99 18.74
N ALA A 45 6.91 -29.55 19.26
CA ALA A 45 5.77 -28.78 19.76
C ALA A 45 6.08 -28.02 21.06
N GLY A 46 7.04 -28.51 21.87
CA GLY A 46 7.52 -27.84 23.09
C GLY A 46 8.88 -27.16 22.93
N HIS A 47 9.50 -27.27 21.74
CA HIS A 47 10.87 -26.83 21.47
C HIS A 47 11.05 -25.32 21.71
N ASN A 48 10.11 -24.49 21.25
CA ASN A 48 10.19 -23.04 21.43
C ASN A 48 10.13 -22.60 22.91
N THR A 49 9.43 -23.35 23.76
CA THR A 49 9.35 -23.12 25.21
C THR A 49 10.50 -23.77 25.97
N SER A 50 11.25 -24.68 25.33
CA SER A 50 12.39 -25.38 25.91
C SER A 50 13.69 -24.59 25.77
N HIS A 51 13.69 -23.50 25.00
CA HIS A 51 14.80 -22.56 24.94
C HIS A 51 14.83 -21.69 26.21
N ASP A 52 15.35 -22.26 27.30
CA ASP A 52 15.51 -21.57 28.58
C ASP A 52 16.79 -20.70 28.66
N GLY A 53 17.50 -20.57 27.54
CA GLY A 53 18.80 -19.89 27.46
C GLY A 53 19.96 -20.70 28.06
N SER A 54 19.73 -21.97 28.40
CA SER A 54 20.80 -22.87 28.83
C SER A 54 21.55 -23.45 27.63
N ASN A 55 22.87 -23.55 27.78
CA ASN A 55 23.79 -24.20 26.86
C ASN A 55 23.71 -25.75 26.88
N THR A 56 22.62 -26.31 27.40
CA THR A 56 22.40 -27.77 27.45
C THR A 56 22.24 -28.40 26.06
N CYS A 57 21.87 -27.62 25.05
CA CYS A 57 21.78 -28.07 23.66
C CYS A 57 23.18 -28.28 23.05
N GLU A 58 24.15 -27.43 23.42
CA GLU A 58 25.49 -27.39 22.85
C GLU A 58 26.27 -28.68 23.10
N SER A 59 25.99 -29.39 24.20
CA SER A 59 26.67 -30.65 24.51
C SER A 59 26.43 -31.75 23.48
N CYS A 60 25.31 -31.68 22.76
CA CYS A 60 24.95 -32.64 21.71
C CYS A 60 25.07 -32.04 20.31
N HIS A 61 24.66 -30.78 20.16
CA HIS A 61 24.54 -30.09 18.88
C HIS A 61 25.72 -29.16 18.55
N GLY A 62 26.76 -29.09 19.40
CA GLY A 62 27.93 -28.24 19.22
C GLY A 62 27.73 -26.82 19.78
N GLU A 63 28.82 -26.14 20.09
CA GLU A 63 28.81 -24.78 20.67
C GLU A 63 28.10 -23.74 19.78
N ASP A 64 28.11 -23.94 18.46
CA ASP A 64 27.45 -23.08 17.48
C ASP A 64 26.12 -23.66 16.97
N LEU A 65 25.67 -24.77 17.55
CA LEU A 65 24.46 -25.52 17.15
C LEU A 65 24.46 -25.92 15.66
N SER A 66 25.64 -25.90 15.02
CA SER A 66 25.84 -26.32 13.64
C SER A 66 26.00 -27.84 13.49
N GLY A 67 26.07 -28.56 14.62
CA GLY A 67 26.18 -30.01 14.69
C GLY A 67 27.26 -30.47 15.67
N GLY A 68 27.23 -31.77 15.99
CA GLY A 68 28.20 -32.40 16.87
C GLY A 68 28.07 -33.92 16.81
N ILE A 69 27.69 -34.51 17.94
CA ILE A 69 27.21 -35.91 17.97
C ILE A 69 25.74 -36.02 17.55
N ALA A 70 25.02 -34.90 17.48
CA ALA A 70 23.66 -34.78 16.98
C ALA A 70 23.59 -33.86 15.72
N PRO A 71 22.50 -33.91 14.95
CA PRO A 71 22.33 -33.10 13.73
C PRO A 71 22.33 -31.59 13.97
N SER A 72 22.67 -30.85 12.92
CA SER A 72 22.64 -29.39 12.89
C SER A 72 21.24 -28.81 13.04
N CYS A 73 21.09 -27.77 13.86
CA CYS A 73 19.85 -27.00 13.97
C CYS A 73 19.63 -26.11 12.72
N THR A 74 20.72 -25.63 12.11
CA THR A 74 20.72 -24.61 11.06
C THR A 74 20.50 -25.15 9.64
N THR A 75 20.44 -26.47 9.48
CA THR A 75 20.23 -27.07 8.15
C THR A 75 18.76 -27.40 7.88
N THR A 76 17.96 -27.55 8.94
CA THR A 76 16.62 -28.15 8.86
C THR A 76 15.49 -27.19 9.23
N CYS A 77 15.59 -26.48 10.37
CA CYS A 77 14.50 -25.61 10.86
C CYS A 77 14.92 -24.15 11.00
N HIS A 78 16.20 -23.88 11.27
CA HIS A 78 16.71 -22.54 11.52
C HIS A 78 17.51 -22.04 10.31
N MET A 79 17.07 -20.94 9.68
CA MET A 79 17.52 -20.57 8.32
C MET A 79 18.74 -19.65 8.28
N GLU A 80 19.08 -18.99 9.39
CA GLU A 80 20.25 -18.11 9.48
C GLU A 80 21.13 -18.42 10.68
N ASN A 81 20.51 -18.59 11.85
CA ASN A 81 21.17 -18.93 13.11
C ASN A 81 20.20 -19.71 14.00
N ALA A 82 20.68 -20.27 15.10
CA ALA A 82 19.89 -21.10 16.01
C ALA A 82 18.62 -20.43 16.58
N ASP A 83 18.53 -19.11 16.58
CA ASP A 83 17.38 -18.37 17.11
C ASP A 83 16.38 -17.97 16.02
N SER A 84 16.72 -18.16 14.74
CA SER A 84 15.95 -17.60 13.63
C SER A 84 15.54 -18.64 12.59
N VAL A 85 14.23 -18.87 12.50
CA VAL A 85 13.60 -19.73 11.48
C VAL A 85 13.36 -19.01 10.15
N HIS A 86 13.64 -17.71 10.09
CA HIS A 86 13.65 -16.88 8.89
C HIS A 86 14.93 -16.03 8.88
N PRO A 87 15.32 -15.40 7.76
CA PRO A 87 16.34 -14.36 7.79
C PRO A 87 16.00 -13.25 8.80
N ALA A 88 16.97 -12.73 9.53
CA ALA A 88 16.81 -11.72 10.57
C ALA A 88 16.27 -10.40 10.03
N SER A 89 16.41 -10.14 8.72
CA SER A 89 15.81 -8.96 8.05
C SER A 89 14.30 -9.05 7.93
N TRP A 90 13.70 -10.25 8.06
CA TRP A 90 12.27 -10.50 7.90
C TRP A 90 11.45 -10.06 9.11
N THR A 91 11.40 -8.74 9.32
CA THR A 91 10.65 -8.12 10.42
C THR A 91 9.56 -7.19 9.89
N GLY A 92 8.40 -7.19 10.54
CA GLY A 92 7.27 -6.34 10.16
C GLY A 92 6.83 -6.53 8.69
N THR A 93 6.68 -5.43 7.95
CA THR A 93 6.26 -5.43 6.54
C THR A 93 7.37 -5.87 5.58
N ALA A 94 8.63 -5.93 6.04
CA ALA A 94 9.75 -6.40 5.20
C ALA A 94 9.55 -7.85 4.74
N ILE A 95 8.81 -8.65 5.53
CA ILE A 95 8.45 -10.03 5.19
C ILE A 95 7.75 -10.06 3.82
N LEU A 96 6.75 -9.20 3.57
CA LEU A 96 5.99 -9.23 2.33
C LEU A 96 6.84 -8.87 1.10
N ARG A 97 7.85 -8.02 1.26
CA ARG A 97 8.79 -7.63 0.19
C ARG A 97 9.87 -8.69 -0.05
N GLU A 98 10.39 -9.29 1.01
CA GLU A 98 11.58 -10.16 0.93
C GLU A 98 11.23 -11.64 0.78
N HIS A 99 10.03 -12.04 1.20
CA HIS A 99 9.56 -13.43 1.15
C HIS A 99 9.51 -13.98 -0.28
N GLY A 100 8.86 -13.27 -1.20
CA GLY A 100 8.71 -13.73 -2.58
C GLY A 100 10.04 -13.91 -3.32
N GLY A 101 10.95 -12.92 -3.18
CA GLY A 101 12.28 -12.99 -3.77
C GLY A 101 13.11 -14.15 -3.22
N TYR A 102 13.03 -14.41 -1.92
CA TYR A 102 13.72 -15.51 -1.28
C TYR A 102 13.17 -16.88 -1.70
N VAL A 103 11.84 -17.04 -1.73
CA VAL A 103 11.19 -18.29 -2.18
C VAL A 103 11.56 -18.58 -3.63
N ASN A 104 11.64 -17.57 -4.50
CA ASN A 104 12.06 -17.74 -5.88
C ASN A 104 13.53 -18.18 -6.00
N ALA A 105 14.41 -17.68 -5.12
CA ALA A 105 15.83 -18.03 -5.12
C ALA A 105 16.13 -19.39 -4.47
N ASN A 106 15.36 -19.79 -3.45
CA ASN A 106 15.67 -20.93 -2.60
C ASN A 106 14.66 -22.09 -2.68
N GLY A 107 13.56 -21.91 -3.41
CA GLY A 107 12.46 -22.88 -3.48
C GLY A 107 11.61 -22.92 -2.21
N THR A 108 10.71 -23.90 -2.14
CA THR A 108 9.76 -24.07 -1.02
C THR A 108 10.03 -25.31 -0.17
N ASP A 109 10.99 -26.14 -0.54
CA ASP A 109 11.19 -27.47 0.04
C ASP A 109 11.43 -27.43 1.56
N LYS A 110 12.18 -26.43 2.05
CA LYS A 110 12.43 -26.24 3.49
C LYS A 110 11.20 -25.73 4.25
N CYS A 111 10.29 -25.06 3.56
CA CYS A 111 9.08 -24.47 4.12
C CYS A 111 7.93 -25.48 4.18
N ALA A 112 7.89 -26.42 3.23
CA ALA A 112 6.86 -27.43 3.06
C ALA A 112 6.99 -28.59 4.06
N ASN A 113 6.87 -28.26 5.35
CA ASN A 113 6.92 -29.23 6.44
C ASN A 113 5.71 -29.06 7.37
N GLN A 114 5.34 -30.12 8.09
CA GLN A 114 4.13 -30.13 8.91
C GLN A 114 4.11 -29.14 10.09
N TYR A 115 5.24 -28.52 10.42
CA TYR A 115 5.39 -27.68 11.61
C TYR A 115 5.33 -26.18 11.30
N CYS A 116 5.83 -25.76 10.13
CA CYS A 116 5.92 -24.35 9.75
C CYS A 116 4.75 -23.91 8.86
N HIS A 117 4.81 -24.21 7.56
CA HIS A 117 3.79 -23.81 6.59
C HIS A 117 2.89 -24.95 6.13
N GLY A 118 3.08 -26.16 6.66
CA GLY A 118 2.36 -27.38 6.29
C GLY A 118 3.03 -28.09 5.12
N ALA A 119 2.92 -29.42 5.06
CA ALA A 119 3.50 -30.23 3.97
C ALA A 119 2.94 -29.84 2.58
N SER A 120 1.71 -29.33 2.54
CA SER A 120 1.06 -28.81 1.33
C SER A 120 1.09 -27.28 1.25
N LEU A 121 1.84 -26.60 2.12
CA LEU A 121 1.89 -25.13 2.22
C LEU A 121 0.52 -24.49 2.52
N ALA A 122 -0.40 -25.25 3.11
CA ALA A 122 -1.75 -24.82 3.49
C ALA A 122 -1.80 -24.03 4.81
N GLY A 123 -0.66 -23.75 5.42
CA GLY A 123 -0.55 -23.07 6.71
C GLY A 123 -0.72 -24.03 7.89
N VAL A 124 -0.18 -23.62 9.04
CA VAL A 124 -0.30 -24.33 10.32
C VAL A 124 -0.79 -23.33 11.37
N ALA A 125 -1.90 -23.66 12.04
CA ALA A 125 -2.49 -22.79 13.05
C ALA A 125 -1.49 -22.52 14.20
N GLY A 126 -1.24 -21.24 14.50
CA GLY A 126 -0.27 -20.82 15.52
C GLY A 126 1.20 -20.86 15.09
N SER A 127 1.48 -21.15 13.81
CA SER A 127 2.83 -21.16 13.24
C SER A 127 2.84 -20.31 11.94
N GLY A 128 3.14 -20.88 10.78
CA GLY A 128 3.23 -20.16 9.51
C GLY A 128 1.90 -20.03 8.75
N PRO A 129 1.67 -18.91 8.04
CA PRO A 129 0.50 -18.73 7.19
C PRO A 129 0.52 -19.68 5.98
N SER A 130 -0.64 -19.86 5.35
CA SER A 130 -0.73 -20.57 4.07
C SER A 130 -0.10 -19.75 2.95
N CYS A 131 0.58 -20.42 2.01
CA CYS A 131 0.97 -19.79 0.76
C CYS A 131 -0.26 -19.26 -0.01
N THR A 132 -1.42 -19.90 0.12
CA THR A 132 -2.67 -19.45 -0.53
C THR A 132 -3.36 -18.29 0.17
N LEU A 133 -2.80 -17.79 1.28
CA LEU A 133 -3.24 -16.53 1.86
C LEU A 133 -3.01 -15.37 0.88
N CYS A 134 -1.90 -15.42 0.13
CA CYS A 134 -1.54 -14.38 -0.83
C CYS A 134 -1.38 -14.94 -2.26
N HIS A 135 -1.02 -16.22 -2.43
CA HIS A 135 -0.79 -16.85 -3.73
C HIS A 135 -1.91 -17.82 -4.11
N ALA A 136 -2.80 -17.44 -5.03
CA ALA A 136 -3.71 -18.41 -5.62
C ALA A 136 -2.91 -19.44 -6.45
N LEU A 137 -3.02 -20.74 -6.11
CA LEU A 137 -2.45 -21.85 -6.89
C LEU A 137 -3.56 -22.59 -7.66
N PRO A 138 -3.38 -22.85 -8.99
CA PRO A 138 -2.23 -22.49 -9.81
C PRO A 138 -2.10 -20.97 -10.01
N PHE A 139 -0.88 -20.49 -10.27
CA PHE A 139 -0.45 -19.09 -10.46
C PHE A 139 -1.09 -18.40 -11.68
N THR A 140 -2.42 -18.47 -11.78
CA THR A 140 -3.22 -17.80 -12.79
C THR A 140 -4.24 -16.95 -12.04
N GLY A 141 -4.03 -15.63 -12.05
CA GLY A 141 -5.09 -14.70 -11.69
C GLY A 141 -5.07 -14.17 -10.26
N ILE A 142 -3.91 -13.88 -9.66
CA ILE A 142 -3.89 -12.78 -8.68
C ILE A 142 -4.20 -11.51 -9.48
N ASN A 143 -5.48 -11.17 -9.53
CA ASN A 143 -5.89 -9.82 -9.87
C ASN A 143 -5.60 -8.91 -8.67
N CYS A 144 -5.69 -7.60 -8.86
CA CYS A 144 -5.40 -6.60 -7.83
C CYS A 144 -6.10 -6.90 -6.49
N THR A 145 -7.31 -7.48 -6.54
CA THR A 145 -8.11 -7.82 -5.36
C THR A 145 -7.59 -8.97 -4.50
N GLY A 146 -6.56 -9.69 -4.95
CA GLY A 146 -5.95 -10.78 -4.17
C GLY A 146 -5.15 -10.31 -2.95
N CYS A 147 -4.69 -9.05 -2.96
CA CYS A 147 -3.87 -8.49 -1.88
C CYS A 147 -4.48 -7.23 -1.24
N HIS A 148 -5.04 -6.33 -2.04
CA HIS A 148 -5.66 -5.08 -1.61
C HIS A 148 -7.00 -4.88 -2.33
N GLY A 149 -7.86 -3.98 -1.86
CA GLY A 149 -9.02 -3.53 -2.63
C GLY A 149 -8.62 -3.02 -4.02
N TYR A 150 -9.55 -3.06 -4.97
CA TYR A 150 -9.37 -2.45 -6.29
C TYR A 150 -10.55 -1.52 -6.61
N PRO A 151 -10.40 -0.20 -6.42
CA PRO A 151 -9.23 0.49 -5.90
C PRO A 151 -8.96 0.20 -4.39
N PRO A 152 -7.74 0.43 -3.88
CA PRO A 152 -7.45 0.24 -2.47
C PRO A 152 -8.39 1.06 -1.58
N SER A 153 -8.94 0.43 -0.54
CA SER A 153 -9.95 1.06 0.31
C SER A 153 -9.84 0.58 1.76
N GLY A 154 -9.91 1.53 2.70
CA GLY A 154 -9.82 1.24 4.13
C GLY A 154 -8.47 1.57 4.74
N ALA A 155 -8.36 1.46 6.06
CA ALA A 155 -7.19 1.91 6.82
C ALA A 155 -6.18 0.78 7.16
N GLN A 156 -6.46 -0.45 6.72
CA GLN A 156 -5.62 -1.61 7.02
C GLN A 156 -4.69 -1.88 5.84
N HIS A 157 -3.38 -1.83 6.07
CA HIS A 157 -2.38 -2.16 5.06
C HIS A 157 -2.65 -3.57 4.47
N PRO A 158 -2.53 -3.76 3.14
CA PRO A 158 -2.01 -2.84 2.12
C PRO A 158 -3.00 -1.77 1.60
N ASP A 159 -4.24 -1.75 2.06
CA ASP A 159 -5.19 -0.73 1.65
C ASP A 159 -4.88 0.65 2.25
N THR A 160 -5.18 1.68 1.46
CA THR A 160 -5.23 3.07 1.91
C THR A 160 -6.56 3.70 1.57
N ALA A 161 -7.18 4.35 2.55
CA ALA A 161 -8.43 5.05 2.36
C ALA A 161 -8.18 6.34 1.57
N GLY A 162 -9.22 6.81 0.89
CA GLY A 162 -9.11 7.99 0.05
C GLY A 162 -10.33 8.16 -0.84
N LYS A 163 -10.19 9.03 -1.84
CA LYS A 163 -11.26 9.39 -2.78
C LYS A 163 -11.12 8.68 -4.12
N HIS A 164 -10.65 7.43 -4.10
CA HIS A 164 -10.47 6.64 -5.31
C HIS A 164 -11.79 6.47 -6.07
N ALA A 165 -12.88 6.16 -5.36
CA ALA A 165 -14.19 5.93 -5.98
C ALA A 165 -14.65 7.15 -6.79
N GLU A 166 -14.48 8.35 -6.23
CA GLU A 166 -14.82 9.61 -6.86
C GLU A 166 -13.96 9.87 -8.12
N HIS A 167 -12.67 9.53 -8.10
CA HIS A 167 -11.78 9.74 -9.25
C HIS A 167 -11.98 8.68 -10.33
N THR A 168 -12.07 7.39 -9.97
CA THR A 168 -12.30 6.30 -10.94
C THR A 168 -13.70 6.31 -11.57
N ALA A 169 -14.62 7.13 -11.04
CA ALA A 169 -15.91 7.40 -11.67
C ALA A 169 -15.81 8.38 -12.84
N LEU A 170 -14.71 9.14 -12.95
CA LEU A 170 -14.46 10.07 -14.04
C LEU A 170 -13.88 9.34 -15.25
N ALA A 171 -14.29 9.75 -16.45
CA ALA A 171 -13.76 9.16 -17.67
C ALA A 171 -12.26 9.45 -17.80
N ASN A 172 -11.51 8.45 -18.26
CA ASN A 172 -10.06 8.50 -18.48
C ASN A 172 -9.23 8.79 -17.21
N VAL A 173 -9.81 8.66 -16.02
CA VAL A 173 -9.09 8.70 -14.74
C VAL A 173 -9.03 7.29 -14.17
N ASP A 174 -7.83 6.73 -14.14
CA ASP A 174 -7.56 5.36 -13.70
C ASP A 174 -6.39 5.30 -12.72
N CYS A 175 -5.92 4.09 -12.41
CA CYS A 175 -4.81 3.90 -11.47
C CYS A 175 -3.52 4.54 -11.99
N ASP A 176 -3.25 4.43 -13.29
CA ASP A 176 -2.02 4.94 -13.91
C ASP A 176 -2.01 6.48 -13.98
N THR A 177 -3.18 7.11 -13.82
CA THR A 177 -3.30 8.56 -13.68
C THR A 177 -2.55 9.10 -12.47
N CYS A 178 -2.54 8.36 -11.34
CA CYS A 178 -1.89 8.78 -10.10
C CYS A 178 -0.71 7.89 -9.68
N HIS A 179 -0.63 6.67 -10.20
CA HIS A 179 0.41 5.70 -9.88
C HIS A 179 1.23 5.33 -11.12
N ALA A 180 1.54 6.33 -11.95
CA ALA A 180 2.24 6.13 -13.21
C ALA A 180 3.56 5.38 -12.99
N GLY A 181 3.69 4.18 -13.58
CA GLY A 181 4.87 3.33 -13.44
C GLY A 181 5.00 2.60 -12.09
N ALA A 182 3.93 2.55 -11.29
CA ALA A 182 3.86 1.79 -10.03
C ALA A 182 2.83 0.63 -10.06
N GLY A 183 2.33 0.28 -11.25
CA GLY A 183 1.45 -0.86 -11.45
C GLY A 183 2.11 -2.21 -11.14
N ASN A 184 1.27 -3.27 -11.09
CA ASN A 184 1.71 -4.65 -10.84
C ASN A 184 2.85 -5.07 -11.77
N GLY A 185 3.87 -5.76 -11.23
CA GLY A 185 5.06 -6.20 -11.96
C GLY A 185 6.20 -5.16 -12.03
N THR A 186 6.01 -3.97 -11.45
CA THR A 186 7.08 -2.96 -11.31
C THR A 186 7.78 -3.09 -9.95
N THR A 187 9.03 -2.64 -9.84
CA THR A 187 9.75 -2.61 -8.56
C THR A 187 9.05 -1.76 -7.50
N ASN A 188 8.35 -0.70 -7.93
CA ASN A 188 7.62 0.20 -7.06
C ASN A 188 6.42 -0.50 -6.39
N HIS A 189 5.70 -1.35 -7.11
CA HIS A 189 4.53 -2.05 -6.57
C HIS A 189 4.83 -2.95 -5.34
N TYR A 190 6.08 -3.39 -5.16
CA TYR A 190 6.46 -4.32 -4.09
C TYR A 190 7.39 -3.71 -3.04
N ASN A 191 7.70 -2.41 -3.10
CA ASN A 191 8.68 -1.81 -2.20
C ASN A 191 8.10 -1.47 -0.79
N GLY A 192 6.77 -1.50 -0.66
CA GLY A 192 6.04 -1.22 0.59
C GLY A 192 5.72 0.26 0.84
N ALA A 193 5.95 1.14 -0.13
CA ALA A 193 5.52 2.53 -0.11
C ALA A 193 4.32 2.75 -1.05
N VAL A 194 3.65 3.89 -0.90
CA VAL A 194 2.57 4.33 -1.79
C VAL A 194 3.17 5.36 -2.74
N GLU A 195 3.45 4.97 -3.98
CA GLU A 195 4.02 5.86 -4.99
C GLU A 195 2.93 6.65 -5.69
N VAL A 196 2.79 7.93 -5.35
CA VAL A 196 1.97 8.84 -6.16
C VAL A 196 2.87 9.53 -7.19
N ALA A 197 2.75 9.11 -8.44
CA ALA A 197 3.40 9.70 -9.61
C ALA A 197 2.29 10.06 -10.62
N LEU A 198 2.01 11.35 -10.75
CA LEU A 198 0.91 11.85 -11.58
C LEU A 198 1.30 11.81 -13.06
N ASN A 199 0.36 11.39 -13.90
CA ASN A 199 0.56 11.34 -15.34
C ASN A 199 0.65 12.77 -15.92
N ALA A 200 1.65 13.01 -16.76
CA ALA A 200 1.91 14.31 -17.38
C ALA A 200 0.75 14.83 -18.27
N ALA A 201 -0.15 13.95 -18.73
CA ALA A 201 -1.36 14.34 -19.44
C ALA A 201 -2.27 15.28 -18.61
N PHE A 202 -2.17 15.21 -17.28
CA PHE A 202 -2.95 16.01 -16.36
C PHE A 202 -2.18 17.21 -15.78
N ASN A 203 -1.01 17.52 -16.32
CA ASN A 203 -0.29 18.72 -15.92
C ASN A 203 -1.11 19.97 -16.25
N SER A 204 -1.21 20.87 -15.26
CA SER A 204 -1.71 22.22 -15.48
C SER A 204 -0.78 23.02 -16.38
N LYS A 205 -1.27 24.13 -16.92
CA LYS A 205 -0.45 25.05 -17.73
C LYS A 205 0.71 25.67 -16.93
N SER A 206 0.58 25.75 -15.60
CA SER A 206 1.60 26.34 -14.72
C SER A 206 2.76 25.43 -14.38
N GLY A 207 2.70 24.13 -14.71
CA GLY A 207 3.80 23.22 -14.50
C GLY A 207 3.39 21.78 -14.25
N GLU A 208 4.37 20.98 -13.86
CA GLU A 208 4.23 19.56 -13.59
C GLU A 208 3.38 19.30 -12.34
N ALA A 209 2.44 18.38 -12.48
CA ALA A 209 1.55 17.93 -11.41
C ALA A 209 2.36 17.24 -10.31
N SER A 210 2.04 17.54 -9.06
CA SER A 210 2.76 16.98 -7.90
C SER A 210 1.80 16.65 -6.77
N PHE A 211 2.20 15.71 -5.93
CA PHE A 211 1.48 15.31 -4.72
C PHE A 211 2.34 15.56 -3.48
N ASP A 212 1.77 16.24 -2.49
CA ASP A 212 2.37 16.40 -1.17
C ASP A 212 1.76 15.40 -0.19
N ALA A 213 2.56 14.46 0.31
CA ALA A 213 2.10 13.41 1.23
C ALA A 213 1.79 13.93 2.64
N GLY A 214 2.37 15.06 3.05
CA GLY A 214 2.16 15.68 4.36
C GLY A 214 0.78 16.33 4.46
N SER A 215 0.41 17.12 3.44
CA SER A 215 -0.91 17.76 3.35
C SER A 215 -1.95 16.90 2.62
N ARG A 216 -1.54 15.82 1.96
CA ARG A 216 -2.37 14.98 1.07
C ARG A 216 -3.09 15.79 0.00
N THR A 217 -2.38 16.74 -0.59
CA THR A 217 -2.91 17.63 -1.62
C THR A 217 -2.09 17.51 -2.90
N CYS A 218 -2.75 17.62 -4.05
CA CYS A 218 -2.05 17.79 -5.32
C CYS A 218 -1.88 19.28 -5.64
N SER A 219 -0.90 19.60 -6.48
CA SER A 219 -0.68 20.93 -7.06
C SER A 219 -0.43 20.78 -8.56
N ASN A 220 -0.68 21.84 -9.33
CA ASN A 220 -0.41 21.91 -10.76
C ASN A 220 -1.10 20.80 -11.59
N ILE A 221 -2.31 20.39 -11.19
CA ILE A 221 -3.12 19.43 -11.95
C ILE A 221 -4.23 20.19 -12.70
N SER A 222 -4.46 19.82 -13.96
CA SER A 222 -5.34 20.54 -14.91
C SER A 222 -6.81 20.55 -14.50
N CYS A 223 -7.28 19.55 -13.73
CA CYS A 223 -8.67 19.43 -13.35
C CYS A 223 -9.03 20.32 -12.15
N HIS A 224 -8.34 20.17 -11.02
CA HIS A 224 -8.59 20.90 -9.78
C HIS A 224 -7.29 21.14 -9.02
N GLY A 225 -6.99 22.34 -8.51
CA GLY A 225 -5.71 22.58 -7.82
C GLY A 225 -4.57 23.04 -8.74
N GLY A 226 -4.89 23.52 -9.95
CA GLY A 226 -4.06 24.51 -10.65
C GLY A 226 -4.12 25.89 -9.97
N PRO A 227 -3.18 26.80 -10.29
CA PRO A 227 -3.16 28.14 -9.70
C PRO A 227 -4.38 28.96 -10.09
N ARG A 228 -5.00 29.60 -9.08
CA ARG A 228 -6.12 30.52 -9.27
C ARG A 228 -5.78 31.97 -8.97
N THR A 229 -4.59 32.38 -9.36
CA THR A 229 -4.24 33.79 -9.32
C THR A 229 -4.92 34.51 -10.47
N GLN A 230 -6.01 35.22 -10.18
CA GLN A 230 -6.47 36.30 -11.07
C GLN A 230 -5.65 37.53 -10.77
N THR A 231 -4.94 38.05 -11.77
CA THR A 231 -4.35 39.38 -11.69
C THR A 231 -5.48 40.42 -11.78
N GLN A 232 -5.54 41.30 -10.78
CA GLN A 232 -6.43 42.45 -10.79
C GLN A 232 -6.05 43.37 -11.94
N ASP A 233 -6.91 43.51 -12.94
CA ASP A 233 -6.95 44.72 -13.76
C ASP A 233 -8.24 45.51 -13.51
N GLN A 234 -8.05 46.48 -12.62
CA GLN A 234 -8.56 47.84 -12.53
C GLN A 234 -9.99 48.14 -13.03
N GLY A 235 -10.96 47.74 -12.23
CA GLY A 235 -12.24 48.46 -12.15
C GLY A 235 -13.43 47.58 -11.80
N ASN A 236 -13.81 47.57 -10.52
CA ASN A 236 -15.06 47.03 -9.95
C ASN A 236 -15.08 45.52 -9.60
N ARG A 237 -15.30 45.28 -8.30
CA ARG A 237 -15.51 44.04 -7.52
C ARG A 237 -14.49 42.91 -7.76
N SER A 238 -13.70 42.70 -6.71
CA SER A 238 -12.65 41.68 -6.62
C SER A 238 -13.23 40.29 -6.86
N ALA A 239 -12.71 39.57 -7.85
CA ALA A 239 -12.86 38.13 -7.91
C ALA A 239 -12.31 37.50 -6.61
N PRO A 240 -12.93 36.46 -6.06
CA PRO A 240 -12.29 35.63 -5.05
C PRO A 240 -10.99 35.07 -5.65
N VAL A 241 -9.86 35.63 -5.22
CA VAL A 241 -8.55 35.03 -5.48
C VAL A 241 -8.51 33.77 -4.63
N SER A 242 -8.70 32.61 -5.24
CA SER A 242 -8.31 31.36 -4.59
C SER A 242 -6.79 31.31 -4.63
N THR A 243 -6.14 31.74 -3.56
CA THR A 243 -4.69 31.61 -3.42
C THR A 243 -4.24 30.14 -3.30
N SER A 244 -5.18 29.22 -3.09
CA SER A 244 -4.90 27.80 -2.98
C SER A 244 -4.79 27.19 -4.37
N ALA A 245 -3.59 27.22 -4.93
CA ALA A 245 -3.17 26.46 -6.11
C ALA A 245 -3.04 24.94 -5.80
N GLN A 246 -3.90 24.43 -4.92
CA GLN A 246 -3.81 23.12 -4.29
C GLN A 246 -5.20 22.51 -4.21
N THR A 247 -5.26 21.19 -4.37
CA THR A 247 -6.49 20.44 -4.15
C THR A 247 -6.91 20.49 -2.68
N PRO A 248 -8.18 20.25 -2.37
CA PRO A 248 -8.57 19.85 -1.02
C PRO A 248 -7.84 18.56 -0.58
N ASP A 249 -7.81 18.29 0.73
CA ASP A 249 -7.20 17.08 1.30
C ASP A 249 -7.89 15.84 0.71
N TRP A 250 -7.09 14.96 0.11
CA TRP A 250 -7.54 13.76 -0.60
C TRP A 250 -8.37 12.81 0.27
N LEU A 251 -8.20 12.80 1.59
CA LEU A 251 -8.87 11.82 2.45
C LEU A 251 -10.19 12.36 3.00
N ASN A 252 -10.18 13.62 3.46
CA ASN A 252 -11.21 14.18 4.33
C ASN A 252 -12.03 15.28 3.67
N SER A 253 -11.59 15.79 2.52
CA SER A 253 -12.30 16.87 1.84
C SER A 253 -13.18 16.35 0.70
N VAL A 254 -14.11 17.20 0.29
CA VAL A 254 -15.03 16.94 -0.82
C VAL A 254 -15.11 18.21 -1.66
N ILE A 255 -15.21 18.03 -2.98
CA ILE A 255 -15.60 19.06 -3.92
C ILE A 255 -17.04 18.79 -4.30
N ASP A 256 -17.91 19.79 -4.15
CA ASP A 256 -19.25 19.77 -4.73
C ASP A 256 -19.18 20.33 -6.15
N VAL A 257 -19.15 19.43 -7.14
CA VAL A 257 -19.05 19.79 -8.56
C VAL A 257 -20.26 20.56 -9.08
N ASP A 258 -21.40 20.50 -8.39
CA ASP A 258 -22.63 21.20 -8.80
C ASP A 258 -22.64 22.68 -8.35
N SER A 259 -21.77 23.07 -7.42
CA SER A 259 -21.76 24.45 -6.90
C SER A 259 -20.39 25.11 -6.90
N GLN A 260 -19.31 24.34 -6.92
CA GLN A 260 -17.95 24.83 -6.76
C GLN A 260 -17.18 24.85 -8.08
N CYS A 261 -17.79 25.31 -9.18
CA CYS A 261 -17.15 25.38 -10.51
C CYS A 261 -15.85 26.19 -10.51
N THR A 262 -15.79 27.18 -9.63
CA THR A 262 -14.62 28.02 -9.34
C THR A 262 -13.44 27.24 -8.74
N LEU A 263 -13.63 25.97 -8.33
CA LEU A 263 -12.59 25.01 -7.94
C LEU A 263 -11.97 24.24 -9.13
N CYS A 264 -12.47 24.43 -10.34
CA CYS A 264 -11.80 23.93 -11.55
C CYS A 264 -11.45 25.09 -12.49
N HIS A 265 -12.36 26.05 -12.63
CA HIS A 265 -12.25 27.13 -13.60
C HIS A 265 -11.77 28.44 -13.00
N VAL A 266 -11.09 29.22 -13.83
CA VAL A 266 -10.68 30.59 -13.57
C VAL A 266 -10.98 31.45 -14.80
N TYR A 267 -11.22 32.75 -14.59
CA TYR A 267 -11.43 33.68 -15.69
C TYR A 267 -10.11 34.02 -16.37
N GLY A 268 -10.14 33.96 -17.70
CA GLY A 268 -9.02 34.22 -18.58
C GLY A 268 -9.07 35.54 -19.31
N THR A 269 -7.89 36.02 -19.72
CA THR A 269 -7.76 37.10 -20.70
C THR A 269 -7.87 36.61 -22.14
N ASP A 270 -7.56 35.33 -22.38
CA ASP A 270 -7.59 34.66 -23.68
C ASP A 270 -7.98 33.19 -23.54
N ALA A 271 -8.12 32.48 -24.66
CA ALA A 271 -8.33 31.04 -24.68
C ALA A 271 -7.22 30.30 -23.92
N ALA A 272 -7.62 29.38 -23.04
CA ALA A 272 -6.72 28.58 -22.23
C ALA A 272 -5.73 29.40 -21.37
N ASP A 273 -6.11 30.62 -20.99
CA ASP A 273 -5.29 31.51 -20.15
C ASP A 273 -6.07 31.84 -18.87
N PRO A 274 -5.49 31.81 -17.66
CA PRO A 274 -4.18 31.26 -17.30
C PRO A 274 -4.12 29.72 -17.28
N GLU A 275 -5.25 29.04 -17.39
CA GLU A 275 -5.34 27.57 -17.33
C GLU A 275 -6.08 27.00 -18.54
N TYR A 276 -5.80 25.74 -18.92
CA TYR A 276 -6.40 25.07 -20.07
C TYR A 276 -7.94 25.09 -20.05
N ASN A 277 -8.53 24.92 -18.87
CA ASN A 277 -9.98 24.88 -18.66
C ASN A 277 -10.59 26.25 -18.32
N SER A 278 -9.90 27.37 -18.59
CA SER A 278 -10.37 28.72 -18.26
C SER A 278 -11.46 29.22 -19.21
N TYR A 279 -12.40 30.01 -18.68
CA TYR A 279 -13.40 30.72 -19.48
C TYR A 279 -13.00 32.19 -19.66
N TYR A 280 -13.21 32.75 -20.86
CA TYR A 280 -12.76 34.12 -21.18
C TYR A 280 -13.71 34.87 -22.14
N SER A 281 -14.78 34.22 -22.63
CA SER A 281 -15.64 34.79 -23.68
C SER A 281 -16.78 35.65 -23.15
N GLY A 282 -17.29 36.56 -24.00
CA GLY A 282 -18.52 37.32 -23.75
C GLY A 282 -18.48 38.17 -22.46
N GLN A 283 -19.62 38.24 -21.78
CA GLN A 283 -19.79 39.01 -20.53
C GLN A 283 -19.57 38.15 -19.27
N HIS A 284 -18.87 37.01 -19.35
CA HIS A 284 -18.63 36.13 -18.18
C HIS A 284 -18.04 36.90 -17.01
N ARG A 285 -17.05 37.77 -17.25
CA ARG A 285 -16.46 38.59 -16.18
C ARG A 285 -17.48 39.48 -15.49
N PHE A 286 -18.34 40.12 -16.28
CA PHE A 286 -19.37 41.01 -15.75
C PHE A 286 -20.40 40.23 -14.92
N HIS A 287 -20.91 39.12 -15.42
CA HIS A 287 -21.90 38.33 -14.68
C HIS A 287 -21.31 37.69 -13.42
N VAL A 288 -20.16 37.02 -13.52
CA VAL A 288 -19.58 36.27 -12.39
C VAL A 288 -18.98 37.20 -11.34
N TYR A 289 -18.24 38.25 -11.73
CA TYR A 289 -17.49 39.06 -10.75
C TYR A 289 -18.10 40.44 -10.47
N VAL A 290 -18.74 41.06 -11.47
CA VAL A 290 -19.34 42.39 -11.26
C VAL A 290 -20.75 42.27 -10.67
N GLN A 291 -21.54 41.32 -11.15
CA GLN A 291 -22.91 41.07 -10.70
C GLN A 291 -23.04 39.96 -9.66
N ASP A 292 -21.97 39.20 -9.40
CA ASP A 292 -21.97 38.09 -8.42
C ASP A 292 -23.03 37.02 -8.73
N ILE A 293 -23.16 36.69 -10.02
CA ILE A 293 -24.10 35.68 -10.52
C ILE A 293 -23.39 34.32 -10.52
N SER A 294 -24.02 33.32 -9.90
CA SER A 294 -23.51 31.94 -9.87
C SER A 294 -23.45 31.34 -11.28
N CYS A 295 -22.47 30.48 -11.53
CA CYS A 295 -22.37 29.69 -12.77
C CYS A 295 -23.68 28.95 -13.05
N THR A 296 -24.35 28.45 -12.01
CA THR A 296 -25.59 27.66 -12.10
C THR A 296 -26.82 28.46 -12.54
N ASN A 297 -26.73 29.80 -12.59
CA ASN A 297 -27.77 30.63 -13.21
C ASN A 297 -27.74 30.57 -14.75
N CYS A 298 -26.58 30.28 -15.33
CA CYS A 298 -26.41 30.16 -16.78
C CYS A 298 -26.20 28.70 -17.22
N HIS A 299 -25.65 27.87 -16.35
CA HIS A 299 -25.31 26.48 -16.61
C HIS A 299 -26.19 25.51 -15.80
N ASP A 300 -26.68 24.47 -16.47
CA ASP A 300 -27.42 23.35 -15.90
C ASP A 300 -26.45 22.25 -15.47
N THR A 301 -26.36 22.02 -14.16
CA THR A 301 -25.49 20.98 -13.59
C THR A 301 -25.99 19.58 -13.93
N GLY A 302 -27.26 19.42 -14.28
CA GLY A 302 -27.82 18.17 -14.79
C GLY A 302 -27.16 17.69 -16.10
N ASN A 303 -26.46 18.59 -16.81
CA ASN A 303 -25.77 18.28 -18.05
C ASN A 303 -24.25 18.04 -17.88
N LEU A 304 -23.74 17.94 -16.64
CA LEU A 304 -22.32 17.73 -16.37
C LEU A 304 -21.78 16.35 -16.78
N ALA A 305 -22.64 15.37 -17.08
CA ALA A 305 -22.19 14.04 -17.49
C ALA A 305 -21.24 14.06 -18.71
N ASN A 306 -21.49 14.95 -19.68
CA ASN A 306 -20.64 15.12 -20.87
C ASN A 306 -19.49 16.11 -20.66
N HIS A 307 -19.40 16.74 -19.49
CA HIS A 307 -18.37 17.73 -19.18
C HIS A 307 -17.04 17.08 -18.79
N PHE A 308 -17.06 15.85 -18.28
CA PHE A 308 -15.88 15.16 -17.75
C PHE A 308 -15.31 14.10 -18.71
N THR A 309 -15.54 14.21 -20.02
CA THR A 309 -15.22 13.12 -20.97
C THR A 309 -13.80 13.12 -21.50
N ASN A 310 -13.09 14.26 -21.52
CA ASN A 310 -11.74 14.39 -22.09
C ASN A 310 -10.75 15.05 -21.10
N LEU A 311 -10.77 14.62 -19.83
CA LEU A 311 -9.96 15.23 -18.75
C LEU A 311 -8.45 15.08 -18.92
N ASP A 312 -8.02 14.10 -19.71
CA ASP A 312 -6.64 13.82 -20.10
C ASP A 312 -6.14 14.71 -21.25
N THR A 313 -6.96 15.65 -21.72
CA THR A 313 -6.63 16.58 -22.79
C THR A 313 -6.68 18.04 -22.30
N PRO A 314 -5.89 18.96 -22.88
CA PRO A 314 -5.98 20.38 -22.58
C PRO A 314 -7.28 21.06 -23.04
N GLU A 315 -8.20 20.37 -23.71
CA GLU A 315 -9.41 20.98 -24.26
C GLU A 315 -10.58 20.92 -23.26
N LEU A 316 -11.22 22.07 -23.04
CA LEU A 316 -12.45 22.12 -22.24
C LEU A 316 -13.58 21.39 -22.98
N SER A 317 -14.07 20.31 -22.36
CA SER A 317 -15.11 19.46 -22.96
C SER A 317 -16.45 20.19 -23.06
N ASN A 318 -16.86 20.46 -24.31
CA ASN A 318 -18.20 20.90 -24.73
C ASN A 318 -18.92 21.88 -23.77
N PRO A 319 -18.32 23.06 -23.46
CA PRO A 319 -18.86 23.98 -22.46
C PRO A 319 -20.24 24.54 -22.81
N ILE A 320 -20.61 24.54 -24.09
CA ILE A 320 -21.94 24.98 -24.54
C ILE A 320 -23.06 24.01 -24.13
N ALA A 321 -22.74 22.72 -23.95
CA ALA A 321 -23.74 21.70 -23.59
C ALA A 321 -24.27 21.86 -22.17
N THR A 322 -23.56 22.57 -21.29
CA THR A 322 -24.03 22.87 -19.95
C THR A 322 -24.88 24.12 -19.90
N ILE A 323 -24.99 24.93 -20.97
CA ILE A 323 -25.83 26.15 -20.93
C ILE A 323 -27.31 25.77 -20.84
N ARG A 324 -28.04 26.41 -19.92
CA ARG A 324 -29.48 26.20 -19.77
C ARG A 324 -30.24 26.67 -21.00
N THR A 325 -31.26 25.91 -21.39
CA THR A 325 -32.11 26.25 -22.55
C THR A 325 -32.94 27.51 -22.34
N ASP A 326 -33.29 27.83 -21.10
CA ASP A 326 -34.08 29.02 -20.71
C ASP A 326 -33.28 30.34 -20.74
N VAL A 327 -31.96 30.28 -20.91
CA VAL A 327 -31.09 31.45 -21.15
C VAL A 327 -31.16 31.92 -22.61
N PHE A 328 -31.63 31.06 -23.52
CA PHE A 328 -31.73 31.33 -24.96
C PHE A 328 -30.41 31.83 -25.57
N TYR A 329 -29.33 31.08 -25.33
CA TYR A 329 -28.02 31.39 -25.90
C TYR A 329 -28.01 31.13 -27.42
N LEU A 330 -27.74 32.17 -28.21
CA LEU A 330 -27.65 32.12 -29.67
C LEU A 330 -26.34 32.80 -30.12
N SER A 331 -25.37 32.01 -30.57
CA SER A 331 -24.14 32.50 -31.22
C SER A 331 -23.36 33.59 -30.45
N GLY A 332 -23.35 33.54 -29.11
CA GLY A 332 -22.63 34.52 -28.27
C GLY A 332 -23.53 35.45 -27.45
N ASP A 333 -24.85 35.44 -27.67
CA ASP A 333 -25.81 36.34 -27.01
C ASP A 333 -26.89 35.56 -26.22
N CYS A 334 -27.38 36.11 -25.12
CA CYS A 334 -28.38 35.53 -24.22
C CYS A 334 -29.61 36.44 -24.10
N THR A 335 -30.81 35.96 -24.43
CA THR A 335 -31.91 36.87 -24.84
C THR A 335 -33.23 36.79 -24.08
N ASN A 336 -33.33 36.18 -22.89
CA ASN A 336 -34.62 36.30 -22.17
C ASN A 336 -34.65 36.14 -20.64
N LEU A 337 -33.76 35.37 -20.00
CA LEU A 337 -33.91 35.11 -18.56
C LEU A 337 -33.67 36.35 -17.67
N CYS A 338 -32.58 37.07 -17.93
CA CYS A 338 -32.17 38.23 -17.12
C CYS A 338 -32.24 39.57 -17.87
N HIS A 339 -32.32 39.53 -19.20
CA HIS A 339 -32.16 40.71 -20.08
C HIS A 339 -33.45 41.16 -20.78
N GLY A 340 -34.54 40.40 -20.63
CA GLY A 340 -35.76 40.60 -21.43
C GLY A 340 -35.46 40.52 -22.93
N LEU A 341 -36.11 41.33 -23.77
CA LEU A 341 -35.91 41.35 -25.24
C LEU A 341 -34.61 42.02 -25.72
N LYS A 342 -33.64 42.28 -24.82
CA LYS A 342 -32.39 42.94 -25.19
C LYS A 342 -31.37 41.91 -25.68
N THR A 343 -30.73 42.21 -26.79
CA THR A 343 -29.61 41.48 -27.42
C THR A 343 -28.30 42.25 -27.17
N TRP A 344 -27.20 41.58 -26.85
CA TRP A 344 -25.91 42.19 -26.50
C TRP A 344 -24.72 41.60 -27.26
#